data_AF-A0A645HWB7-F1
#
_entry.id   AF-A0A645HWB7-F1
#
_cell.length_a   1.000
_cell.length_b   1.000
_cell.length_c   1.000
_cell.angle_alpha   90.00
_cell.angle_beta   90.00
_cell.angle_gamma   90.00
#
_symmetry.space_group_name_H-M   'P 1'
#
loop_
_entity.id
_entity.type
_entity.pdbx_description
1 polymer ?
#
loop_
_entity_poly.entity_id
_entity_poly.type
_entity_poly.pdbx_seq_one_letter_code
_entity_poly.pdbx_strand_id
1 'polypeptide(L)' 'MGDIVISLEKAKSQSEEYGHSLERELGFLVAHGMLHLLGFDHETEAEEEAMHNLQEKILQSVNLER' A
#
# COMPACT_ATOMS: atom_id res chain seq x y z
N MET A 1 -11.52 11.74 9.07
CA MET A 1 -11.50 10.58 8.14
C MET A 1 -11.45 11.20 6.76
N GLY A 2 -10.32 11.04 6.07
CA GLY A 2 -10.06 11.68 4.78
C GLY A 2 -10.39 10.76 3.61
N ASP A 3 -10.02 11.20 2.42
CA ASP A 3 -10.24 10.47 1.17
C ASP A 3 -8.93 9.87 0.65
N ILE A 4 -9.03 8.73 -0.03
CA ILE A 4 -7.92 8.09 -0.74
C ILE A 4 -8.21 8.23 -2.23
N VAL A 5 -7.30 8.89 -2.96
CA VAL A 5 -7.40 9.08 -4.41
C VAL A 5 -6.21 8.39 -5.07
N ILE A 6 -6.47 7.45 -5.98
CA ILE A 6 -5.44 6.66 -6.65
C ILE A 6 -5.52 6.90 -8.16
N SER A 7 -4.37 7.23 -8.76
CA SER A 7 -4.24 7.27 -10.22
C SER A 7 -4.03 5.86 -10.76
N LEU A 8 -5.00 5.36 -11.53
CA LEU A 8 -4.91 4.04 -12.16
C LEU A 8 -3.75 3.94 -13.17
N GLU A 9 -3.48 5.02 -13.90
CA GLU A 9 -2.36 5.07 -14.84
C GLU A 9 -1.02 4.92 -14.11
N LYS A 10 -0.85 5.63 -12.99
CA LYS A 10 0.37 5.54 -12.20
C LYS A 10 0.51 4.17 -11.53
N ALA A 11 -0.57 3.66 -10.93
CA ALA A 11 -0.58 2.32 -10.33
C ALA A 11 -0.22 1.24 -11.35
N LYS A 12 -0.73 1.33 -12.58
CA LYS A 12 -0.34 0.41 -13.65
C LYS A 12 1.16 0.48 -13.94
N SER A 13 1.71 1.69 -14.13
CA SER A 13 3.14 1.84 -14.38
C SER A 13 4.02 1.28 -13.25
N GLN A 14 3.59 1.46 -11.99
CA GLN A 14 4.28 0.94 -10.81
C GLN A 14 4.18 -0.58 -10.73
N SER A 15 3.03 -1.16 -11.02
CA SER A 15 2.86 -2.62 -11.04
C SER A 15 3.79 -3.29 -12.07
N GLU A 16 3.96 -2.66 -13.23
CA GLU A 16 4.86 -3.13 -14.29
C GLU A 16 6.34 -2.96 -13.89
N GLU A 17 6.70 -1.83 -13.28
CA GLU A 17 8.06 -1.54 -12.79
C GLU A 17 8.49 -2.49 -11.66
N TYR A 18 7.59 -2.76 -10.72
CA TYR A 18 7.87 -3.60 -9.55
C TYR A 18 7.58 -5.09 -9.77
N GLY A 19 7.01 -5.46 -10.92
CA GLY A 19 6.84 -6.85 -11.33
C GLY A 19 5.72 -7.59 -10.60
N HIS A 20 4.65 -6.91 -10.18
CA HIS A 20 3.47 -7.52 -9.52
C HIS A 20 2.17 -7.12 -10.23
N SER A 21 1.05 -7.74 -9.85
CA SER A 21 -0.24 -7.46 -10.50
C SER A 21 -0.76 -6.05 -10.20
N LEU A 22 -1.57 -5.49 -11.11
CA LEU A 22 -2.25 -4.22 -10.87
C LEU A 22 -3.16 -4.32 -9.63
N GLU A 23 -3.85 -5.44 -9.44
CA GLU A 23 -4.68 -5.66 -8.25
C GLU A 23 -3.85 -5.55 -6.96
N ARG A 24 -2.63 -6.10 -6.94
CA ARG A 24 -1.74 -5.97 -5.79
C ARG A 24 -1.28 -4.54 -5.57
N GLU A 25 -0.92 -3.81 -6.62
CA GLU A 25 -0.52 -2.41 -6.49
C GLU A 25 -1.67 -1.55 -5.94
N LEU A 26 -2.89 -1.76 -6.45
CA LEU A 26 -4.07 -1.07 -5.93
C LEU A 26 -4.34 -1.43 -4.47
N GLY A 27 -4.24 -2.70 -4.11
CA GLY A 27 -4.35 -3.14 -2.72
C GLY A 27 -3.31 -2.47 -1.83
N PHE A 28 -2.05 -2.37 -2.31
CA PHE A 28 -0.95 -1.74 -1.59
C PHE A 28 -1.22 -0.26 -1.36
N LEU A 29 -1.59 0.50 -2.41
CA LEU A 29 -1.89 1.93 -2.34
C LEU A 29 -3.11 2.23 -1.45
N VAL A 30 -4.14 1.39 -1.49
CA VAL A 30 -5.29 1.50 -0.59
C VAL A 30 -4.89 1.25 0.87
N ALA A 31 -4.15 0.16 1.14
CA ALA A 31 -3.68 -0.14 2.49
C ALA A 31 -2.76 0.97 3.04
N HIS A 32 -1.87 1.47 2.19
CA HIS A 32 -0.98 2.59 2.49
C HIS A 32 -1.76 3.86 2.87
N GLY A 33 -2.68 4.30 2.00
CA GLY A 33 -3.50 5.48 2.25
C GLY A 33 -4.36 5.32 3.50
N MET A 34 -4.91 4.12 3.73
CA MET A 34 -5.70 3.84 4.93
C MET A 34 -4.86 3.95 6.20
N LEU A 35 -3.64 3.40 6.21
CA LEU A 35 -2.73 3.49 7.36
C LEU A 35 -2.35 4.94 7.67
N HIS A 36 -2.09 5.77 6.65
CA HIS A 36 -1.89 7.20 6.85
C HIS A 36 -3.12 7.89 7.47
N LEU A 37 -4.33 7.56 6.99
CA LEU A 37 -5.56 8.09 7.59
C LEU A 37 -5.79 7.63 9.04
N LEU A 38 -5.18 6.51 9.44
CA LEU A 38 -5.19 5.99 10.81
C LEU A 38 -4.04 6.54 11.68
N GLY A 39 -3.18 7.39 11.13
CA GLY A 39 -2.08 8.05 11.85
C GLY A 39 -0.77 7.27 11.89
N PHE A 40 -0.62 6.23 11.05
CA PHE A 40 0.69 5.64 10.79
C PHE A 40 1.44 6.52 9.78
N ASP A 41 2.75 6.62 9.97
CA ASP A 41 3.63 7.34 9.05
C ASP A 41 4.88 6.48 8.79
N HIS A 42 5.78 6.98 7.95
CA HIS A 42 7.03 6.31 7.61
C HIS A 42 8.19 7.33 7.50
N GLU A 43 8.24 8.31 8.41
CA GLU A 43 9.31 9.33 8.43
C GLU A 43 10.61 8.79 9.05
N THR A 44 10.52 7.79 9.94
CA THR A 44 11.66 7.08 10.53
C THR A 44 11.70 5.61 10.12
N GLU A 45 12.88 5.00 10.14
CA GLU A 45 13.05 3.56 9.83
C GLU A 45 12.15 2.65 10.68
N ALA A 46 11.96 2.98 11.97
CA ALA A 46 11.13 2.20 12.88
C ALA A 46 9.63 2.30 12.53
N GLU A 47 9.18 3.49 12.12
CA GLU A 47 7.81 3.72 11.68
C GLU A 47 7.55 3.06 10.32
N GLU A 48 8.50 3.18 9.39
CA GLU A 48 8.46 2.51 8.10
C GLU A 48 8.35 0.99 8.27
N GLU A 49 9.18 0.38 9.12
CA GLU A 49 9.12 -1.06 9.39
C GLU A 49 7.76 -1.47 9.98
N ALA A 50 7.23 -0.69 10.94
CA ALA A 50 5.94 -0.97 11.54
C ALA A 50 4.80 -0.87 10.52
N MET A 51 4.80 0.19 9.70
CA MET A 51 3.79 0.42 8.67
C MET A 51 3.86 -0.64 7.57
N HIS A 52 5.06 -0.97 7.10
CA HIS A 52 5.28 -2.01 6.10
C HIS A 52 4.76 -3.37 6.57
N ASN A 53 5.05 -3.75 7.82
CA ASN A 53 4.55 -4.99 8.41
C ASN A 53 3.01 -5.03 8.49
N LEU A 54 2.36 -3.90 8.73
CA LEU A 54 0.89 -3.80 8.72
C LEU A 54 0.33 -3.88 7.30
N GLN A 55 0.97 -3.21 6.32
CA GLN A 55 0.58 -3.30 4.92
C GLN A 55 0.62 -4.76 4.43
N GLU A 56 1.71 -5.48 4.67
CA GLU A 56 1.84 -6.87 4.22
C GLU A 56 0.79 -7.78 4.89
N LYS A 57 0.49 -7.59 6.17
CA LYS A 57 -0.59 -8.33 6.85
C LYS A 57 -1.96 -8.06 6.22
N ILE A 58 -2.25 -6.81 5.85
CA ILE A 58 -3.50 -6.45 5.18
C ILE A 58 -3.57 -7.14 3.81
N LEU A 59 -2.51 -7.08 3.02
CA LEU A 59 -2.46 -7.68 1.68
C LEU A 59 -2.60 -9.21 1.72
N GLN A 60 -1.96 -9.88 2.68
CA GLN A 60 -2.13 -11.31 2.92
C GLN A 60 -3.58 -11.66 3.25
N SER A 61 -4.26 -10.85 4.08
CA SER A 61 -5.66 -11.10 4.47
C SER A 61 -6.64 -11.07 3.29
N VAL A 62 -6.26 -10.46 2.18
CA VAL A 62 -7.05 -10.36 0.94
C VAL A 62 -6.44 -11.12 -0.24
N ASN A 63 -5.43 -11.97 0.01
CA ASN A 63 -4.73 -12.79 -0.99
C ASN A 63 -4.03 -11.98 -2.10
N LEU A 64 -3.50 -10.80 -1.77
CA LEU A 64 -2.70 -9.96 -2.67
C LEU A 64 -1.20 -10.07 -2.33
N GLU A 65 -0.70 -11.30 -2.33
CA GLU A 65 0.70 -11.60 -2.05
C GLU A 65 1.61 -11.25 -3.24
N ARG A 66 2.89 -11.03 -2.94
CA ARG A 66 3.90 -10.62 -3.93
C ARG A 66 4.55 -11.83 -4.61
#